data_AF-A0A4Y9QG17-F1
#
_entry.id   AF-A0A4Y9QG17-F1
#
_cell.length_a   1.000
_cell.length_b   1.000
_cell.length_c   1.000
_cell.angle_alpha   90.00
_cell.angle_beta   90.00
_cell.angle_gamma   90.00
#
_symmetry.space_group_name_H-M   'P 1'
#
loop_
_entity.id
_entity.type
_entity.pdbx_description
1 polymer ?
#
loop_
_entity_poly.entity_id
_entity_poly.type
_entity_poly.pdbx_seq_one_letter_code
_entity_poly.pdbx_strand_id
1 'polypeptide(L)'
;MEALGFVYLAGFIIAWIVLYHRVGFPDVQPDWREFVLGHPTGFGGWAIATIAKTWFWPATLVFWLATGSPASRWKAVDEINGHETRRILRV
;
A
#
# COMPACT_ATOMS: atom_id res chain seq x y z
N MET A 1 -19.40 -11.01 -20.50
CA MET A 1 -18.07 -10.35 -20.37
C MET A 1 -18.07 -9.26 -19.31
N GLU A 2 -19.19 -8.58 -19.06
CA GLU A 2 -19.30 -7.45 -18.12
C GLU A 2 -19.06 -7.84 -16.65
N ALA A 3 -19.62 -8.96 -16.19
CA ALA A 3 -19.49 -9.42 -14.80
C ALA A 3 -18.02 -9.63 -14.37
N LEU A 4 -17.18 -10.21 -15.23
CA LEU A 4 -15.75 -10.42 -14.94
C LEU A 4 -15.00 -9.09 -14.84
N GLY A 5 -15.36 -8.10 -15.66
CA GLY A 5 -14.81 -6.75 -15.57
C GLY A 5 -15.16 -6.07 -14.25
N PHE A 6 -16.41 -6.17 -13.79
CA PHE A 6 -16.84 -5.64 -12.50
C PHE A 6 -16.14 -6.33 -11.33
N VAL A 7 -16.00 -7.65 -11.37
CA VAL A 7 -15.26 -8.41 -10.33
C VAL A 7 -13.80 -7.97 -10.29
N TYR A 8 -13.16 -7.81 -11.45
CA TYR A 8 -11.78 -7.34 -11.52
C TYR A 8 -11.64 -5.92 -10.95
N LEU A 9 -12.55 -5.01 -11.30
CA LEU A 9 -12.53 -3.62 -10.81
C LEU A 9 -12.77 -3.56 -9.29
N ALA A 10 -13.73 -4.32 -8.77
CA ALA A 10 -13.98 -4.42 -7.33
C ALA A 10 -12.75 -4.95 -6.59
N GLY A 11 -12.12 -6.02 -7.11
CA GLY A 11 -10.90 -6.58 -6.55
C GLY A 11 -9.72 -5.60 -6.61
N PHE A 12 -9.60 -4.82 -7.68
CA PHE A 12 -8.60 -3.75 -7.82
C PHE A 12 -8.78 -2.69 -6.71
N ILE A 13 -10.01 -2.21 -6.50
CA ILE A 13 -10.32 -1.22 -5.45
C ILE A 13 -10.02 -1.79 -4.06
N ILE A 14 -10.47 -3.02 -3.78
CA ILE A 14 -10.24 -3.68 -2.50
C ILE A 14 -8.75 -3.87 -2.24
N ALA A 15 -7.97 -4.32 -3.24
CA ALA A 15 -6.53 -4.50 -3.10
C ALA A 15 -5.83 -3.18 -2.75
N TRP A 16 -6.24 -2.08 -3.37
CA TRP A 16 -5.72 -0.76 -3.05
C TRP A 16 -6.03 -0.37 -1.59
N ILE A 17 -7.27 -0.54 -1.13
CA ILE A 17 -7.69 -0.27 0.26
C ILE A 17 -6.87 -1.12 1.25
N VAL A 18 -6.71 -2.42 0.99
CA VAL A 18 -5.95 -3.32 1.87
C VAL A 18 -4.49 -2.86 1.96
N LEU A 19 -3.86 -2.49 0.84
CA LEU A 19 -2.47 -2.03 0.83
C LEU A 19 -2.31 -0.67 1.51
N TYR A 20 -3.30 0.22 1.36
CA TYR A 20 -3.39 1.50 2.06
C TYR A 20 -3.40 1.31 3.59
N HIS A 21 -4.30 0.45 4.09
CA HIS A 21 -4.38 0.12 5.51
C HIS A 21 -3.12 -0.58 6.03
N ARG A 22 -2.56 -1.53 5.25
CA ARG A 22 -1.38 -2.30 5.67
C ARG A 22 -0.11 -1.45 5.81
N VAL A 23 -0.02 -0.31 5.13
CA VAL A 23 1.09 0.63 5.31
C VAL A 23 0.94 1.49 6.56
N GLY A 24 -0.26 1.57 7.16
CA GLY A 24 -0.53 2.44 8.30
C GLY A 24 -0.84 3.89 7.90
N PHE A 25 -1.27 4.12 6.65
CA PHE A 25 -1.71 5.46 6.24
C PHE A 25 -2.89 6.04 7.03
N PRO A 26 -3.87 5.25 7.50
CA PRO A 26 -4.91 5.77 8.39
C PRO A 26 -4.38 6.31 9.72
N ASP A 27 -3.20 5.85 10.14
CA ASP A 27 -2.65 6.12 11.47
C ASP A 27 -1.75 7.37 11.50
N VAL A 28 -1.45 7.97 10.34
CA VAL A 28 -0.57 9.14 10.24
C VAL A 28 -1.36 10.43 9.97
N GLN A 29 -0.96 11.51 10.64
CA GLN A 29 -1.51 12.87 10.45
C GLN A 29 -0.51 13.78 9.71
N PRO A 30 -0.95 14.88 9.06
CA PRO A 30 -2.33 15.29 8.79
C PRO A 30 -2.93 14.69 7.50
N ASP A 31 -2.09 14.30 6.53
CA ASP A 31 -2.52 13.70 5.26
C ASP A 31 -1.48 12.67 4.76
N TRP A 32 -1.94 11.44 4.51
CA TRP A 32 -1.14 10.36 3.91
C TRP A 32 -0.53 10.77 2.56
N ARG A 33 -1.16 11.71 1.85
CA ARG A 33 -0.66 12.22 0.56
C ARG A 33 0.71 12.87 0.69
N GLU A 34 1.04 13.47 1.83
CA GLU A 34 2.35 14.10 2.04
C GLU A 34 3.47 13.05 2.11
N PHE A 35 3.18 11.86 2.62
CA PHE A 35 4.11 10.72 2.67
C PHE A 35 4.40 10.15 1.28
N VAL A 36 3.45 10.33 0.37
CA VAL A 36 3.48 9.87 -1.01
C VAL A 36 4.14 10.92 -1.91
N LEU A 37 3.72 12.18 -1.81
CA LEU A 37 4.18 13.30 -2.65
C LEU A 37 5.49 13.94 -2.17
N GLY A 38 5.82 13.82 -0.89
CA GLY A 38 6.92 14.55 -0.26
C GLY A 38 8.32 13.98 -0.48
N HIS A 39 8.48 12.80 -1.09
CA HIS A 39 9.81 12.21 -1.30
C HIS A 39 9.89 11.34 -2.56
N PRO A 40 10.74 11.68 -3.56
CA PRO A 40 10.91 10.85 -4.77
C PRO A 40 11.45 9.44 -4.48
N THR A 41 12.19 9.28 -3.37
CA THR A 41 12.71 7.98 -2.91
C THR A 41 11.71 7.16 -2.11
N GLY A 42 10.71 7.78 -1.46
CA GLY A 42 9.62 7.10 -0.75
C GLY A 42 8.50 6.63 -1.69
N PHE A 43 8.22 7.43 -2.73
CA PHE A 43 7.26 7.09 -3.77
C PHE A 43 7.71 5.88 -4.60
N GLY A 44 9.00 5.81 -4.98
CA GLY A 44 9.49 4.80 -5.91
C GLY A 44 9.20 3.35 -5.49
N GLY A 45 9.67 2.93 -4.31
CA GLY A 45 9.59 1.51 -3.91
C GLY A 45 8.18 1.05 -3.54
N TRP A 46 7.48 1.83 -2.72
CA TRP A 46 6.14 1.47 -2.25
C TRP A 46 5.09 1.64 -3.35
N ALA A 47 5.12 2.72 -4.14
CA ALA A 47 4.11 2.93 -5.19
C ALA A 47 4.25 1.87 -6.30
N ILE A 48 5.47 1.53 -6.72
CA ILE A 48 5.68 0.45 -7.70
C ILE A 48 5.16 -0.88 -7.17
N ALA A 49 5.50 -1.24 -5.92
CA ALA A 49 5.03 -2.48 -5.32
C ALA A 49 3.50 -2.52 -5.16
N THR A 50 2.90 -1.38 -4.83
CA THR A 50 1.44 -1.24 -4.68
C THR A 50 0.76 -1.37 -6.02
N ILE A 51 1.21 -0.62 -7.04
CA ILE A 51 0.70 -0.70 -8.42
C ILE A 51 0.77 -2.15 -8.91
N ALA A 52 1.92 -2.81 -8.78
CA ALA A 52 2.08 -4.20 -9.20
C ALA A 52 1.09 -5.14 -8.48
N LYS A 53 0.97 -5.04 -7.15
CA LYS A 53 0.04 -5.88 -6.37
C LYS A 53 -1.42 -5.61 -6.70
N THR A 54 -1.79 -4.37 -7.01
CA THR A 54 -3.17 -3.99 -7.34
C THR A 54 -3.55 -4.44 -8.76
N TRP A 55 -2.68 -4.25 -9.74
CA TRP A 55 -2.91 -4.74 -11.11
C TRP A 55 -2.94 -6.28 -11.17
N PHE A 56 -2.11 -6.94 -10.38
CA PHE A 56 -2.06 -8.38 -10.25
C PHE A 56 -2.71 -8.86 -8.94
N TRP A 57 -3.83 -8.24 -8.54
CA TRP A 57 -4.50 -8.58 -7.28
C TRP A 57 -4.92 -10.05 -7.19
N PRO A 58 -5.36 -10.77 -8.26
CA PRO A 58 -5.74 -12.17 -8.13
C PRO A 58 -4.53 -13.04 -7.74
N ALA A 59 -3.38 -12.81 -8.38
CA ALA A 59 -2.13 -13.51 -8.06
C ALA A 59 -1.64 -13.15 -6.66
N THR A 60 -1.74 -11.88 -6.27
CA THR A 60 -1.39 -11.41 -4.92
C THR A 60 -2.26 -12.08 -3.86
N LEU A 61 -3.57 -12.21 -4.13
CA LEU A 61 -4.51 -12.90 -3.24
C LEU A 61 -4.16 -14.38 -3.10
N VAL A 62 -3.92 -15.10 -4.20
CA VAL A 62 -3.51 -16.51 -4.18
C VAL A 62 -2.21 -16.69 -3.38
N PHE A 63 -1.23 -15.82 -3.61
CA PHE A 63 0.02 -15.84 -2.85
C PHE A 63 -0.21 -15.61 -1.35
N TRP A 64 -1.07 -14.66 -0.97
CA TRP A 64 -1.40 -14.40 0.44
C TRP A 64 -2.16 -15.54 1.09
N LEU A 65 -3.07 -16.19 0.38
CA LEU A 65 -3.76 -17.38 0.87
C LEU A 65 -2.77 -18.54 1.08
N ALA A 66 -1.76 -18.69 0.22
CA ALA A 66 -0.74 -19.72 0.36
C ALA A 66 0.29 -19.43 1.47
N THR A 67 0.55 -18.15 1.79
CA THR A 67 1.65 -17.73 2.70
C THR A 67 1.18 -17.07 4.00
N GLY A 68 -0.13 -16.99 4.25
CA GLY A 68 -0.68 -16.45 5.49
C GLY A 68 -0.71 -14.92 5.59
N SER A 69 -0.85 -14.20 4.47
CA SER A 69 -0.91 -12.72 4.42
C SER A 69 0.27 -12.02 5.12
N PRO A 70 1.46 -11.97 4.49
CA PRO A 70 2.63 -11.32 5.09
C PRO A 70 2.36 -9.85 5.42
N ALA A 71 2.95 -9.39 6.54
CA ALA A 71 2.93 -8.00 6.96
C ALA A 71 3.49 -7.08 5.85
N SER A 72 3.06 -5.82 5.83
CA SER A 72 3.63 -4.84 4.92
C SER A 72 5.12 -4.66 5.24
N ARG A 73 5.96 -4.76 4.22
CA ARG A 73 7.38 -4.37 4.29
C ARG A 73 7.56 -2.86 4.31
N TRP A 74 6.49 -2.09 4.28
CA TRP A 74 6.50 -0.64 4.30
C TRP A 74 5.61 -0.14 5.44
N LYS A 75 6.07 0.89 6.14
CA LYS A 75 5.32 1.55 7.19
C LYS A 75 5.40 3.05 7.00
N ALA A 76 4.26 3.72 7.02
CA ALA A 76 4.18 5.17 7.10
C ALA A 76 4.54 5.59 8.53
N VAL A 77 5.48 6.51 8.65
CA VAL A 77 5.97 7.01 9.94
C VAL A 77 6.02 8.52 9.85
N ASP A 78 5.38 9.18 10.81
CA ASP A 78 5.27 10.63 10.99
C ASP A 78 6.31 11.20 11.97
N GLU A 79 6.89 10.35 12.82
CA GLU A 79 7.95 10.70 13.77
C GLU A 79 9.13 9.71 13.72
N ILE A 80 10.34 10.21 13.55
CA ILE A 80 11.57 9.42 13.64
C ILE A 80 12.51 10.10 14.64
N ASN A 81 12.84 9.41 15.74
CA ASN A 81 13.78 9.90 16.76
C ASN A 81 13.42 11.29 17.36
N GLY A 82 12.14 11.57 17.61
CA GLY A 82 11.72 12.86 18.16
C GLY A 82 11.66 13.99 17.12
N HIS A 83 11.96 13.71 15.85
CA HIS A 83 11.81 14.65 14.76
C HIS A 83 10.60 14.28 13.91
N GLU A 84 9.69 15.25 13.71
CA GLU A 84 8.60 15.12 12.73
C GLU A 84 9.20 14.84 11.36
N THR A 85 8.97 13.65 10.83
CA THR A 85 9.44 13.23 9.52
C THR A 85 8.35 12.44 8.86
N ARG A 86 7.83 12.93 7.73
CA ARG A 86 6.74 12.29 6.99
C ARG A 86 7.32 11.41 5.89
N ARG A 87 7.58 10.13 6.19
CA ARG A 87 8.23 9.20 5.24
C ARG A 87 7.65 7.79 5.31
N ILE A 88 7.77 7.08 4.19
CA ILE A 88 7.51 5.64 4.11
C ILE A 88 8.85 4.91 4.30
N LEU A 89 8.96 4.12 5.35
CA LEU A 89 10.14 3.32 5.65
C LEU A 89 9.91 1.87 5.26
N ARG A 90 10.98 1.19 4.83
CA ARG A 90 10.97 -0.25 4.63
C ARG A 90 11.34 -0.94 5.96
N VAL A 91 10.51 -1.88 6.39
CA VAL A 91 10.64 -2.65 7.65
C VAL A 91 10.92 -4.12 7.38
#